data_AF-A0A7C4DL37-F1
#
_entry.id   AF-A0A7C4DL37-F1
#
_cell.length_a   1.000
_cell.length_b   1.000
_cell.length_c   1.000
_cell.angle_alpha   90.00
_cell.angle_beta   90.00
_cell.angle_gamma   90.00
#
_symmetry.space_group_name_H-M   'P 1'
#
loop_
_entity.id
_entity.type
_entity.pdbx_description
1 polymer ?
#
loop_
_entity_poly.entity_id
_entity_poly.type
_entity_poly.pdbx_seq_one_letter_code
_entity_poly.pdbx_strand_id
1 'polypeptide(L)'
;MKKIVFVLAGSILLLPQVAGASGGSDEGHQVIFNIALCVVAASLLGLLAKAARQPLILGHILAGVLIGPIGLGLIKDHTDIITIAEIGLILLLFMIGLEIDLRKMLESGRMVIVPGLLQFPICLGGGYL
;
A
#
# COMPACT_ATOMS: atom_id res chain seq x y z
N MET A 1 -4.05 26.44 -2.94
CA MET A 1 -4.66 25.34 -2.15
C MET A 1 -5.91 24.76 -2.82
N LYS A 2 -6.81 25.54 -3.42
CA LYS A 2 -8.02 25.05 -4.14
C LYS A 2 -7.77 24.32 -5.49
N LYS A 3 -6.61 24.52 -6.14
CA LYS A 3 -6.33 23.95 -7.48
C LYS A 3 -5.98 22.45 -7.48
N ILE A 4 -5.47 21.91 -6.37
CA ILE A 4 -5.07 20.49 -6.28
C ILE A 4 -6.29 19.56 -6.07
N VAL A 5 -7.30 20.01 -5.33
CA VAL A 5 -8.57 19.29 -5.17
C VAL A 5 -9.38 19.27 -6.49
N PHE A 6 -9.21 20.29 -7.33
CA PHE A 6 -9.83 20.35 -8.66
C PHE A 6 -9.21 19.36 -9.65
N VAL A 7 -7.89 19.09 -9.55
CA VAL A 7 -7.22 18.03 -10.34
C VAL A 7 -7.75 16.65 -9.97
N LEU A 8 -8.01 16.42 -8.68
CA LEU A 8 -8.61 15.20 -8.11
C LEU A 8 -9.99 14.86 -8.71
N ALA A 9 -10.86 15.88 -8.81
CA ALA A 9 -12.18 15.76 -9.43
C ALA A 9 -12.10 15.65 -10.97
N GLY A 10 -11.02 16.14 -11.60
CA GLY A 10 -10.78 15.95 -13.03
C GLY A 10 -10.33 14.52 -13.38
N SER A 11 -9.52 13.88 -12.54
CA SER A 11 -9.02 12.52 -12.77
C SER A 11 -10.07 11.43 -12.52
N ILE A 12 -11.01 11.65 -11.59
CA ILE A 12 -12.14 10.72 -11.34
C ILE A 12 -13.11 10.67 -12.54
N LEU A 13 -13.13 11.74 -13.37
CA LEU A 13 -13.93 11.86 -14.59
C LEU A 13 -13.30 11.16 -15.82
N LEU A 14 -12.05 10.68 -15.70
CA LEU A 14 -11.36 9.88 -16.73
C LEU A 14 -11.57 8.37 -16.56
N LEU A 15 -12.05 7.91 -15.40
CA LEU A 15 -12.43 6.52 -15.15
C LEU A 15 -13.56 5.96 -16.05
N PRO A 16 -14.61 6.72 -16.45
CA PRO A 16 -15.61 6.18 -17.37
C PRO A 16 -15.08 5.84 -18.77
N GLN A 17 -13.87 6.29 -19.16
CA GLN A 17 -13.31 6.01 -20.49
C GLN A 17 -12.42 4.75 -20.53
N VAL A 18 -11.99 4.22 -19.38
CA VAL A 18 -11.17 2.98 -19.31
C VAL A 18 -11.99 1.72 -19.02
N ALA A 19 -13.31 1.87 -18.85
CA ALA A 19 -14.25 0.75 -18.84
C ALA A 19 -14.88 0.50 -20.23
N GLY A 20 -14.62 1.37 -21.21
CA GLY A 20 -15.24 1.36 -22.55
C GLY A 20 -14.51 0.54 -23.62
N ALA A 21 -13.46 -0.21 -23.28
CA ALA A 21 -12.70 -1.01 -24.25
C ALA A 21 -12.59 -2.48 -23.82
N SER A 22 -13.69 -3.08 -23.36
CA SER A 22 -13.77 -4.54 -23.21
C SER A 22 -14.21 -5.17 -24.53
N GLY A 23 -13.21 -5.57 -25.32
CA GLY A 23 -13.35 -6.49 -26.44
C GLY A 23 -12.02 -7.16 -26.72
N GLY A 24 -11.74 -8.29 -26.05
CA GLY A 24 -10.56 -9.11 -26.35
C GLY A 24 -10.13 -10.04 -25.22
N SER A 25 -10.05 -11.32 -25.54
CA SER A 25 -9.74 -12.48 -24.71
C SER A 25 -8.24 -12.65 -24.45
N ASP A 26 -7.70 -12.10 -23.35
CA ASP A 26 -6.34 -12.41 -22.88
C ASP A 26 -6.21 -12.20 -21.36
N GLU A 27 -6.13 -13.28 -20.58
CA GLU A 27 -6.06 -13.23 -19.11
C GLU A 27 -4.82 -12.49 -18.58
N GLY A 28 -3.71 -12.54 -19.34
CA GLY A 28 -2.49 -11.80 -18.99
C GLY A 28 -2.63 -10.27 -19.04
N HIS A 29 -3.55 -9.74 -19.84
CA HIS A 29 -3.75 -8.28 -19.91
C HIS A 29 -4.46 -7.73 -18.67
N GLN A 30 -5.29 -8.55 -18.01
CA GLN A 30 -6.05 -8.12 -16.84
C GLN A 30 -5.14 -7.92 -15.62
N VAL A 31 -4.15 -8.77 -15.41
CA VAL A 31 -3.21 -8.67 -14.28
C VAL A 31 -2.37 -7.40 -14.37
N ILE A 32 -1.77 -7.15 -15.54
CA ILE A 32 -0.94 -5.96 -15.77
C ILE A 32 -1.79 -4.69 -15.62
N PHE A 33 -3.03 -4.71 -16.15
CA PHE A 33 -3.96 -3.59 -15.99
C PHE A 33 -4.32 -3.32 -14.53
N ASN A 34 -4.63 -4.37 -13.76
CA ASN A 34 -4.97 -4.25 -12.35
C ASN A 34 -3.80 -3.70 -11.52
N ILE A 35 -2.57 -4.16 -11.78
CA ILE A 35 -1.37 -3.65 -11.10
C ILE A 35 -1.11 -2.19 -11.50
N ALA A 36 -1.22 -1.85 -12.79
CA ALA A 36 -1.06 -0.48 -13.26
C ALA A 36 -2.10 0.46 -12.61
N LEU A 37 -3.35 0.01 -12.50
CA LEU A 37 -4.43 0.75 -11.84
C LEU A 37 -4.12 0.95 -10.34
N CYS A 38 -3.66 -0.08 -9.64
CA CYS A 38 -3.22 0.02 -8.25
C CYS A 38 -2.08 1.03 -8.09
N VAL A 39 -1.06 1.01 -8.95
CA VAL A 39 0.09 1.92 -8.88
C VAL A 39 -0.32 3.36 -9.16
N VAL A 40 -1.14 3.60 -10.19
CA VAL A 40 -1.60 4.95 -10.55
C VAL A 40 -2.41 5.56 -9.43
N ALA A 41 -3.37 4.80 -8.89
CA ALA A 41 -4.22 5.31 -7.82
C ALA A 41 -3.47 5.45 -6.49
N ALA A 42 -2.59 4.51 -6.13
CA ALA A 42 -1.74 4.65 -4.94
C ALA A 42 -0.82 5.87 -5.04
N SER A 43 -0.26 6.14 -6.22
CA SER A 43 0.53 7.34 -6.49
C SER A 43 -0.31 8.61 -6.38
N LEU A 44 -1.53 8.62 -6.94
CA LEU A 44 -2.42 9.78 -6.89
C LEU A 44 -2.84 10.10 -5.45
N LEU A 45 -3.37 9.11 -4.72
CA LEU A 45 -3.77 9.29 -3.31
C LEU A 45 -2.57 9.53 -2.39
N GLY A 46 -1.40 8.95 -2.68
CA GLY A 46 -0.16 9.25 -1.98
C GLY A 46 0.26 10.72 -2.14
N LEU A 47 0.22 11.25 -3.36
CA LEU A 47 0.51 12.67 -3.62
C LEU A 47 -0.50 13.60 -2.93
N LEU A 48 -1.75 13.18 -2.85
CA LEU A 48 -2.80 13.92 -2.15
C LEU A 48 -2.63 13.90 -0.64
N ALA A 49 -2.27 12.74 -0.06
CA ALA A 49 -1.92 12.63 1.34
C ALA A 49 -0.73 13.54 1.67
N LYS A 50 0.30 13.55 0.83
CA LYS A 50 1.44 14.47 0.96
C LYS A 50 1.01 15.93 0.90
N ALA A 51 0.13 16.30 -0.03
CA ALA A 51 -0.41 17.66 -0.13
C ALA A 51 -1.26 18.06 1.08
N ALA A 52 -1.96 17.11 1.69
CA ALA A 52 -2.76 17.27 2.90
C ALA A 52 -1.92 17.20 4.21
N ARG A 53 -0.58 17.12 4.10
CA ARG A 53 0.35 16.93 5.24
C ARG A 53 0.09 15.65 6.05
N GLN A 54 -0.48 14.64 5.43
CA GLN A 54 -0.67 13.31 6.01
C GLN A 54 0.51 12.39 5.66
N PRO A 55 0.87 11.42 6.52
CA PRO A 55 1.83 10.37 6.20
C PRO A 55 1.53 9.70 4.85
N LEU A 56 2.55 9.57 4.02
CA LEU A 56 2.42 9.03 2.66
C LEU A 56 1.82 7.61 2.65
N ILE A 57 2.16 6.80 3.65
CA ILE A 57 1.66 5.44 3.81
C ILE A 57 0.12 5.40 3.92
N LEU A 58 -0.50 6.40 4.54
CA LEU A 58 -1.96 6.48 4.66
C LEU A 58 -2.61 6.66 3.29
N GLY A 59 -2.01 7.47 2.41
CA GLY A 59 -2.50 7.64 1.04
C GLY A 59 -2.49 6.35 0.24
N HIS A 60 -1.44 5.52 0.40
CA HIS A 60 -1.34 4.23 -0.26
C HIS A 60 -2.35 3.22 0.30
N ILE A 61 -2.55 3.17 1.62
CA ILE A 61 -3.55 2.30 2.26
C ILE A 61 -4.96 2.71 1.82
N LEU A 62 -5.28 4.01 1.80
CA LEU A 62 -6.57 4.51 1.35
C LEU A 62 -6.83 4.19 -0.12
N ALA A 63 -5.82 4.27 -0.98
CA ALA A 63 -5.94 3.85 -2.37
C ALA A 63 -6.35 2.38 -2.50
N GLY A 64 -5.68 1.50 -1.74
CA GLY A 64 -5.99 0.07 -1.70
C GLY A 64 -7.40 -0.21 -1.19
N VAL A 65 -7.84 0.50 -0.15
CA VAL A 65 -9.21 0.40 0.39
C VAL A 65 -10.25 0.86 -0.63
N LEU A 66 -10.01 1.98 -1.33
CA LEU A 66 -10.94 2.53 -2.32
C LEU A 66 -11.06 1.68 -3.58
N ILE A 67 -9.95 1.08 -4.02
CA ILE A 67 -9.90 0.25 -5.23
C ILE A 67 -10.33 -1.19 -4.95
N GLY A 68 -10.10 -1.64 -3.72
CA GLY A 68 -10.45 -2.98 -3.25
C GLY A 68 -11.95 -3.25 -3.23
N PRO A 69 -12.34 -4.48 -2.85
CA PRO A 69 -13.72 -4.95 -2.90
C PRO A 69 -14.66 -4.16 -1.97
N ILE A 70 -14.12 -3.60 -0.89
CA ILE A 70 -14.86 -2.75 0.06
C ILE A 70 -15.12 -1.32 -0.45
N GLY A 71 -14.40 -0.87 -1.48
CA GLY A 71 -14.56 0.45 -2.09
C GLY A 71 -15.37 0.38 -3.37
N LEU A 72 -14.68 0.47 -4.51
CA LEU A 72 -15.28 0.50 -5.84
C LEU A 72 -15.43 -0.90 -6.48
N GLY A 73 -14.78 -1.93 -5.92
CA GLY A 73 -14.90 -3.31 -6.41
C GLY A 73 -14.36 -3.53 -7.83
N LEU A 74 -13.39 -2.70 -8.27
CA LEU A 74 -12.81 -2.76 -9.62
C LEU A 74 -11.96 -4.01 -9.83
N ILE A 75 -11.34 -4.54 -8.77
CA ILE A 75 -10.57 -5.78 -8.81
C ILE A 75 -11.38 -6.86 -8.08
N LYS A 76 -11.70 -7.95 -8.78
CA LYS A 76 -12.44 -9.11 -8.25
C LYS A 76 -11.57 -10.35 -8.08
N ASP A 77 -10.49 -10.47 -8.84
CA ASP A 77 -9.52 -11.55 -8.67
C ASP A 77 -8.27 -11.01 -7.97
N HIS A 78 -8.10 -11.44 -6.73
CA HIS A 78 -7.04 -10.93 -5.84
C HIS A 78 -5.81 -11.84 -5.81
N THR A 79 -5.91 -13.05 -6.35
CA THR A 79 -4.94 -14.14 -6.12
C THR A 79 -3.55 -13.79 -6.67
N ASP A 80 -3.49 -13.29 -7.90
CA ASP A 80 -2.24 -12.91 -8.55
C ASP A 80 -1.60 -11.67 -7.92
N ILE A 81 -2.43 -10.69 -7.55
CA ILE A 81 -1.97 -9.44 -6.91
C ILE A 81 -1.38 -9.72 -5.54
N ILE A 82 -2.01 -10.62 -4.76
CA ILE A 82 -1.49 -11.06 -3.46
C ILE A 82 -0.15 -11.77 -3.61
N THR A 83 -0.02 -12.68 -4.59
CA THR A 83 1.22 -13.42 -4.82
C THR A 83 2.38 -12.48 -5.12
N ILE A 84 2.15 -11.47 -5.97
CA ILE A 84 3.15 -10.45 -6.30
C ILE A 84 3.47 -9.56 -5.09
N ALA A 85 2.46 -9.20 -4.29
CA ALA A 85 2.63 -8.41 -3.07
C ALA A 85 3.45 -9.15 -2.00
N GLU A 86 3.24 -10.47 -1.85
CA GLU A 86 4.01 -11.32 -0.95
C GLU A 86 5.49 -11.36 -1.35
N ILE A 87 5.78 -11.55 -2.65
CA ILE A 87 7.16 -11.48 -3.15
C ILE A 87 7.76 -10.10 -2.89
N GLY A 88 7.02 -9.03 -3.14
CA GLY A 88 7.46 -7.66 -2.85
C GLY A 88 7.76 -7.42 -1.36
N LEU A 89 6.91 -7.94 -0.47
CA LEU A 89 7.10 -7.85 0.98
C LEU A 89 8.33 -8.66 1.43
N ILE A 90 8.53 -9.86 0.89
CA ILE A 90 9.71 -10.68 1.18
C ILE A 90 10.98 -9.95 0.77
N LEU A 91 11.01 -9.37 -0.45
CA LEU A 91 12.14 -8.58 -0.93
C LEU A 91 12.38 -7.32 -0.08
N LEU A 92 11.32 -6.65 0.37
CA LEU A 92 11.41 -5.49 1.26
C LEU A 92 11.99 -5.88 2.63
N LEU A 93 11.47 -6.94 3.25
CA LEU A 93 11.96 -7.44 4.53
C LEU A 93 13.40 -7.96 4.42
N PHE A 94 13.77 -8.56 3.29
CA PHE A 94 15.15 -8.94 3.00
C PHE A 94 16.06 -7.72 2.90
N MET A 95 15.65 -6.67 2.18
CA MET A 95 16.41 -5.43 2.09
C MET A 95 16.58 -4.77 3.45
N ILE A 96 15.51 -4.72 4.27
CA ILE A 96 15.59 -4.24 5.65
C ILE A 96 16.59 -5.08 6.45
N GLY A 97 16.57 -6.41 6.28
CA GLY A 97 17.52 -7.33 6.90
C GLY A 97 18.98 -7.07 6.50
N LEU A 98 19.24 -6.72 5.23
CA LEU A 98 20.58 -6.39 4.73
C LEU A 98 21.08 -5.02 5.21
N GLU A 99 20.17 -4.07 5.44
CA GLU A 99 20.51 -2.71 5.90
C GLU A 99 20.73 -2.63 7.42
N ILE A 100 20.22 -3.61 8.19
CA ILE A 100 20.43 -3.69 9.64
C ILE A 100 21.88 -4.05 9.97
N ASP A 101 22.54 -3.19 10.72
CA ASP A 101 23.84 -3.45 11.32
C ASP A 101 23.66 -4.22 12.65
N LEU A 102 23.94 -5.53 12.63
CA LEU A 102 23.81 -6.39 13.81
C LEU A 102 24.74 -5.96 14.96
N ARG A 103 25.90 -5.36 14.67
CA ARG A 103 26.85 -4.95 15.71
C ARG A 103 26.33 -3.72 16.45
N LYS A 104 25.86 -2.71 15.72
CA LYS A 104 25.22 -1.52 16.32
C LYS A 104 23.95 -1.89 17.08
N MET A 105 23.20 -2.86 16.55
CA MET A 105 22.02 -3.38 17.23
C MET A 105 22.39 -4.06 18.55
N LEU A 106 23.48 -4.84 18.61
CA LEU A 106 23.95 -5.48 19.85
C LEU A 106 24.57 -4.49 20.84
N GLU A 107 25.35 -3.50 20.37
CA GLU A 107 25.94 -2.44 21.20
C GLU A 107 24.87 -1.57 21.86
N SER A 108 23.81 -1.25 21.10
CA SER A 108 22.60 -0.59 21.63
C SER A 108 21.57 -1.61 22.17
N GLY A 109 21.97 -2.88 22.28
CA GLY A 109 21.07 -4.04 22.35
C GLY A 109 20.13 -4.02 23.52
N ARG A 110 20.55 -3.57 24.70
CA ARG A 110 19.61 -3.49 25.83
C ARG A 110 18.52 -2.44 25.62
N MET A 111 18.79 -1.36 24.89
CA MET A 111 17.82 -0.30 24.61
C MET A 111 16.89 -0.65 23.44
N VAL A 112 17.30 -1.52 22.52
CA VAL A 112 16.48 -1.95 21.37
C VAL A 112 15.75 -3.27 21.64
N ILE A 113 16.44 -4.26 22.20
CA ILE A 113 15.91 -5.61 22.45
C ILE A 113 14.88 -5.60 23.57
N VAL A 114 15.10 -4.87 24.67
CA VAL A 114 14.15 -4.86 25.81
C VAL A 114 12.78 -4.30 25.39
N PRO A 115 12.64 -3.09 24.83
CA PRO A 115 11.34 -2.63 24.36
C PRO A 115 10.83 -3.47 23.18
N GLY A 116 11.69 -3.92 22.26
CA GLY A 116 11.26 -4.78 21.15
C GLY A 116 10.61 -6.09 21.60
N LEU A 117 11.19 -6.78 22.59
CA LEU A 117 10.65 -8.04 23.12
C LEU A 117 9.47 -7.83 24.04
N LEU A 118 9.48 -6.74 24.83
CA LEU A 118 8.49 -6.51 25.89
C LEU A 118 7.24 -5.78 25.35
N GLN A 119 7.35 -4.98 24.29
CA GLN A 119 6.23 -4.21 23.72
C GLN A 119 5.08 -5.11 23.25
N PHE A 120 5.37 -6.19 22.52
CA PHE A 120 4.34 -7.11 22.03
C PHE A 120 3.54 -7.80 23.15
N PRO A 121 4.15 -8.47 24.14
CA PRO A 121 3.40 -9.09 25.23
C PRO A 121 2.72 -8.06 26.14
N ILE A 122 3.30 -6.87 26.31
CA ILE A 122 2.65 -5.78 27.07
C ILE A 122 1.40 -5.29 26.34
N CYS A 123 1.46 -5.04 25.02
CA CYS A 123 0.27 -4.65 24.25
C CYS A 123 -0.79 -5.74 24.25
N LEU A 124 -0.36 -7.01 24.16
CA LEU A 124 -1.28 -8.14 24.21
C LEU A 124 -1.96 -8.21 25.58
N GLY A 125 -1.19 -8.23 26.67
CA GLY A 125 -1.71 -8.34 28.04
C GLY A 125 -2.51 -7.11 28.50
N GLY A 126 -2.08 -5.91 28.12
CA GLY A 126 -2.76 -4.66 28.45
C GLY A 126 -4.08 -4.45 27.70
N GLY A 127 -4.30 -5.13 26.56
CA GLY A 127 -5.59 -5.14 25.87
C GLY A 127 -6.64 -6.06 26.51
N TYR A 128 -6.23 -6.97 27.40
CA TYR A 128 -7.12 -7.91 28.09
C TYR A 128 -7.64 -7.41 29.45
N LEU A 129 -7.14 -6.27 29.96
CA LEU A 129 -7.56 -5.64 31.22
C LEU A 129 -8.41 -4.38 30.95
#